data_AF-A0A7Y5X2A4-F1
#
_entry.id   AF-A0A7Y5X2A4-F1
#
_cell.length_a   1.000
_cell.length_b   1.000
_cell.length_c   1.000
_cell.angle_alpha   90.00
_cell.angle_beta   90.00
_cell.angle_gamma   90.00
#
_symmetry.space_group_name_H-M   'P 1'
#
loop_
_entity.id
_entity.type
_entity.pdbx_description
1 polymer ?
#
loop_
_entity_poly.entity_id
_entity_poly.type
_entity_poly.pdbx_seq_one_letter_code
_entity_poly.pdbx_strand_id
1 'polypeptide(L)'
;MGERARRHAANEAWFRVINDQIEANALRHSAETELFAFVCECSNIDCAEPVRMTLAAYERLRSNPTHFAIVPGHDDPEIEGVVHRGEYWIVEKRGRAAGFVAPRD
;
A
#
# COMPACT_ATOMS: atom_id res chain seq x y z
N MET A 1 11.88 -22.06 -8.15
CA MET A 1 10.71 -21.32 -7.60
C MET A 1 11.14 -20.76 -6.25
N GLY A 2 11.64 -19.53 -6.26
CA GLY A 2 12.57 -19.04 -5.25
C GLY A 2 11.91 -18.25 -4.13
N GLU A 3 12.59 -18.25 -2.99
CA GLU A 3 12.27 -17.56 -1.74
C GLU A 3 11.93 -16.07 -1.86
N ARG A 4 12.29 -15.43 -2.99
CA ARG A 4 11.83 -14.09 -3.37
C ARG A 4 10.31 -13.95 -3.35
N ALA A 5 9.55 -14.81 -4.04
CA ALA A 5 8.09 -14.62 -4.12
C ALA A 5 7.37 -14.70 -2.76
N ARG A 6 7.91 -15.47 -1.79
CA ARG A 6 7.39 -15.52 -0.41
C ARG A 6 7.80 -14.32 0.44
N ARG A 7 8.97 -13.73 0.21
CA ARG A 7 9.39 -12.48 0.87
C ARG A 7 8.59 -11.26 0.38
N HIS A 8 8.15 -11.25 -0.89
CA HIS A 8 7.35 -10.14 -1.44
C HIS A 8 5.96 -10.00 -0.77
N ALA A 9 5.37 -11.09 -0.27
CA ALA A 9 4.05 -11.05 0.37
C ALA A 9 4.09 -10.64 1.85
N ALA A 10 5.17 -11.01 2.55
CA ALA A 10 5.35 -10.67 3.96
C ALA A 10 5.66 -9.18 4.18
N ASN A 11 6.31 -8.53 3.20
CA ASN A 11 6.75 -7.13 3.33
C ASN A 11 5.60 -6.13 3.21
N GLU A 12 4.69 -6.36 2.26
CA GLU A 12 3.46 -5.59 2.12
C GLU A 12 2.58 -5.64 3.36
N ALA A 13 2.51 -6.80 4.02
CA ALA A 13 1.79 -6.95 5.28
C ALA A 13 2.42 -6.12 6.42
N TRP A 14 3.73 -5.89 6.39
CA TRP A 14 4.41 -5.10 7.41
C TRP A 14 4.15 -3.60 7.27
N PHE A 15 4.20 -3.06 6.05
CA PHE A 15 3.83 -1.65 5.81
C PHE A 15 2.35 -1.39 6.10
N ARG A 16 1.48 -2.38 5.88
CA ARG A 16 0.06 -2.30 6.30
C ARG A 16 -0.09 -2.07 7.80
N VAL A 17 0.66 -2.80 8.63
CA VAL A 17 0.59 -2.61 10.10
C VAL A 17 0.99 -1.18 10.49
N ILE A 18 1.98 -0.60 9.81
CA ILE A 18 2.41 0.78 10.06
C ILE A 18 1.33 1.76 9.62
N ASN A 19 0.78 1.59 8.43
CA ASN A 19 -0.24 2.48 7.90
C ASN A 19 -1.55 2.42 8.70
N ASP A 20 -1.94 1.24 9.20
CA ASP A 20 -3.11 1.08 10.06
C ASP A 20 -2.90 1.76 11.44
N GLN A 21 -1.66 1.83 11.94
CA GLN A 21 -1.34 2.62 13.14
C GLN A 21 -1.44 4.13 12.89
N ILE A 22 -1.03 4.59 11.70
CA ILE A 22 -1.17 5.98 11.28
C ILE A 22 -2.66 6.36 11.18
N GLU A 23 -3.47 5.51 10.56
CA GLU A 23 -4.93 5.66 10.48
C GLU A 23 -5.56 5.76 11.88
N ALA A 24 -5.23 4.82 12.78
CA ALA A 24 -5.75 4.83 14.15
C ALA A 24 -5.38 6.10 14.94
N ASN A 25 -4.23 6.72 14.64
CA ASN A 25 -3.82 7.98 15.24
C ASN A 25 -4.59 9.17 14.62
N ALA A 26 -4.72 9.20 13.29
CA ALA A 26 -5.42 10.25 12.55
C ALA A 26 -6.91 10.35 12.94
N LEU A 27 -7.60 9.21 13.11
CA LEU A 27 -9.00 9.15 13.53
C LEU A 27 -9.28 9.88 14.86
N ARG A 28 -8.26 10.12 15.69
CA ARG A 28 -8.43 10.76 17.00
C ARG A 28 -8.46 12.29 16.95
N HIS A 29 -7.94 12.94 15.90
CA HIS A 29 -7.66 14.39 15.96
C HIS A 29 -7.82 15.17 14.65
N SER A 30 -8.32 14.56 13.57
CA SER A 30 -8.09 15.11 12.23
C SER A 30 -9.34 15.53 11.47
N ALA A 31 -9.18 16.57 10.64
CA ALA A 31 -10.18 17.01 9.68
C ALA A 31 -10.16 16.15 8.41
N GLU A 32 -11.30 15.96 7.74
CA GLU A 32 -11.45 15.08 6.56
C GLU A 32 -10.48 15.41 5.40
N THR A 33 -10.02 16.65 5.30
CA THR A 33 -9.13 17.13 4.24
C THR A 33 -7.66 17.17 4.63
N GLU A 34 -7.31 16.78 5.85
CA GLU A 34 -5.93 16.75 6.32
C GLU A 34 -5.14 15.65 5.60
N LEU A 35 -3.90 15.95 5.19
CA LEU A 35 -3.01 15.01 4.54
C LEU A 35 -2.08 14.35 5.56
N PHE A 36 -2.04 13.02 5.54
CA PHE A 36 -1.14 12.21 6.35
C PHE A 36 -0.03 11.63 5.48
N ALA A 37 1.13 11.42 6.09
CA ALA A 37 2.23 10.70 5.46
C ALA A 37 2.09 9.21 5.81
N PHE A 38 1.51 8.44 4.90
CA PHE A 38 1.55 6.98 4.92
C PHE A 38 2.89 6.50 4.35
N VAL A 39 3.25 5.25 4.58
CA VAL A 39 4.47 4.64 4.03
C VAL A 39 4.15 3.96 2.70
N CYS A 40 5.03 4.16 1.71
CA CYS A 40 4.97 3.47 0.42
C CYS A 40 4.92 1.94 0.61
N GLU A 41 3.96 1.30 -0.06
CA GLU A 41 3.71 -0.14 0.06
C GLU A 41 4.28 -0.95 -1.11
N CYS A 42 5.28 -0.41 -1.81
CA CYS A 42 5.92 -1.10 -2.91
C CYS A 42 6.66 -2.36 -2.44
N SER A 43 7.04 -3.23 -3.37
CA SER A 43 7.77 -4.47 -3.08
C SER A 43 9.19 -4.26 -2.51
N ASN A 44 9.72 -3.03 -2.49
CA ASN A 44 11.05 -2.72 -1.94
C ASN A 44 11.03 -2.62 -0.41
N ILE A 45 11.75 -3.53 0.27
CA ILE A 45 11.80 -3.63 1.73
C ILE A 45 12.50 -2.44 2.42
N ASP A 46 13.40 -1.77 1.71
CA ASP A 46 14.14 -0.62 2.23
C ASP A 46 13.42 0.71 1.91
N CYS A 47 12.21 0.65 1.32
CA CYS A 47 11.43 1.83 1.03
C CYS A 47 10.79 2.38 2.30
N ALA A 48 11.10 3.63 2.63
CA ALA A 48 10.48 4.39 3.70
C ALA A 48 9.93 5.74 3.19
N GLU A 49 9.69 5.83 1.87
CA GLU A 49 9.21 7.07 1.27
C GLU A 49 7.74 7.35 1.61
N PRO A 50 7.41 8.61 1.95
CA PRO A 50 6.06 8.95 2.35
C PRO A 50 5.13 9.10 1.16
N VAL A 51 3.95 8.49 1.26
CA VAL A 51 2.81 8.71 0.37
C VAL A 51 1.82 9.63 1.09
N ARG A 52 1.64 10.84 0.56
CA ARG A 52 0.71 11.81 1.15
C ARG A 52 -0.70 11.59 0.61
N MET A 53 -1.65 11.34 1.50
CA MET A 53 -3.07 11.25 1.16
C MET A 53 -3.95 11.56 2.36
N THR A 54 -5.23 11.84 2.14
CA THR A 54 -6.18 11.98 3.24
C THR A 54 -6.52 10.63 3.84
N LEU A 55 -6.99 10.64 5.09
CA LEU A 55 -7.48 9.43 5.75
C LEU A 55 -8.57 8.73 4.91
N ALA A 56 -9.55 9.50 4.43
CA ALA A 56 -10.62 8.96 3.58
C ALA A 56 -10.11 8.35 2.26
N ALA A 57 -9.00 8.86 1.72
CA ALA A 57 -8.38 8.27 0.54
C ALA A 57 -7.69 6.94 0.86
N TYR A 58 -7.02 6.85 2.01
CA TYR A 58 -6.44 5.61 2.51
C TYR A 58 -7.53 4.56 2.79
N GLU A 59 -8.61 4.92 3.49
CA GLU A 59 -9.76 4.04 3.74
C GLU A 59 -10.38 3.49 2.44
N ARG A 60 -10.59 4.37 1.44
CA ARG A 60 -11.08 3.94 0.12
C ARG A 60 -10.13 2.98 -0.56
N LEU A 61 -8.83 3.26 -0.51
CA LEU A 61 -7.81 2.36 -1.05
C LEU A 61 -7.84 1.01 -0.35
N ARG A 62 -8.03 0.99 0.98
CA ARG A 62 -8.14 -0.20 1.82
C ARG A 62 -9.44 -0.98 1.67
N SER A 63 -10.50 -0.37 1.13
CA SER A 63 -11.73 -1.09 0.79
C SER A 63 -11.51 -2.24 -0.21
N ASN A 64 -10.42 -2.18 -1.00
CA ASN A 64 -9.92 -3.32 -1.74
C ASN A 64 -8.57 -3.77 -1.15
N PRO A 65 -8.49 -4.94 -0.50
CA PRO A 65 -7.25 -5.41 0.11
C PRO A 65 -6.15 -5.68 -0.92
N THR A 66 -6.46 -5.83 -2.21
CA THR A 66 -5.45 -6.06 -3.26
C THR A 66 -4.85 -4.78 -3.83
N HIS A 67 -5.31 -3.60 -3.41
CA HIS A 67 -4.75 -2.32 -3.81
C HIS A 67 -3.62 -1.91 -2.87
N PHE A 68 -2.58 -1.29 -3.41
CA PHE A 68 -1.41 -0.80 -2.69
C PHE A 68 -1.10 0.64 -3.10
N ALA A 69 -0.78 1.50 -2.13
CA ALA A 69 -0.34 2.86 -2.39
C ALA A 69 1.17 2.94 -2.52
N ILE A 70 1.65 3.51 -3.62
CA ILE A 70 3.07 3.65 -3.88
C ILE A 70 3.44 5.06 -4.34
N VAL A 71 4.71 5.40 -4.17
CA VAL A 71 5.32 6.55 -4.84
C VAL A 71 5.31 6.31 -6.37
N PRO A 72 5.01 7.32 -7.19
CA PRO A 72 5.07 7.19 -8.65
C PRO A 72 6.38 6.59 -9.15
N GLY A 73 6.30 5.53 -9.96
CA GLY A 73 7.46 4.84 -10.53
C GLY A 73 8.09 3.76 -9.62
N HIS A 74 7.50 3.47 -8.46
CA HIS A 74 7.91 2.36 -7.59
C HIS A 74 7.13 1.06 -7.88
N ASP A 75 6.37 1.00 -8.97
CA ASP A 75 5.68 -0.21 -9.39
C ASP A 75 6.66 -1.22 -10.00
N ASP A 76 6.28 -2.50 -9.92
CA ASP A 76 6.93 -3.57 -10.67
C ASP A 76 6.01 -4.05 -11.81
N PRO A 77 6.19 -3.57 -13.05
CA PRO A 77 5.31 -3.89 -14.17
C PRO A 77 5.23 -5.38 -14.53
N GLU A 78 6.19 -6.21 -14.08
CA GLU A 78 6.18 -7.66 -14.33
C GLU A 78 5.13 -8.38 -13.49
N ILE A 79 4.81 -7.85 -12.31
CA ILE A 79 3.92 -8.50 -11.33
C ILE A 79 2.78 -7.61 -10.82
N GLU A 80 2.78 -6.32 -11.15
CA GLU A 80 1.80 -5.32 -10.71
C GLU A 80 1.10 -4.65 -11.91
N GLY A 81 -0.08 -4.12 -11.64
CA GLY A 81 -0.86 -3.30 -12.55
C GLY A 81 -1.24 -1.98 -11.90
N VAL A 82 -0.98 -0.87 -12.58
CA VAL A 82 -1.41 0.45 -12.11
C VAL A 82 -2.90 0.63 -12.35
N VAL A 83 -3.68 0.81 -11.28
CA VAL A 83 -5.13 1.05 -11.32
C VAL A 83 -5.47 2.55 -11.20
N HIS A 84 -4.58 3.34 -10.61
CA HIS A 84 -4.72 4.80 -10.52
C HIS A 84 -3.37 5.50 -10.60
N ARG A 85 -3.36 6.66 -11.27
CA ARG A 85 -2.24 7.60 -11.32
C ARG A 85 -2.67 8.97 -10.84
N GLY A 86 -1.89 9.54 -9.93
CA GLY A 86 -2.05 10.87 -9.37
C GLY A 86 -0.78 11.28 -8.63
N GLU A 87 -0.93 12.04 -7.54
CA GLU A 87 0.19 12.38 -6.63
C GLU A 87 0.82 11.14 -5.99
N TYR A 88 0.03 10.08 -5.86
CA TYR A 88 0.46 8.72 -5.56
C TYR A 88 -0.18 7.76 -6.55
N TRP A 89 0.41 6.58 -6.71
CA TRP A 89 -0.16 5.55 -7.58
C TRP A 89 -0.80 4.46 -6.74
N ILE A 90 -1.83 3.86 -7.31
CA ILE A 90 -2.43 2.66 -6.75
C ILE A 90 -2.11 1.51 -7.69
N VAL A 91 -1.55 0.44 -7.16
CA VAL A 91 -1.24 -0.78 -7.91
C VAL A 91 -1.98 -1.98 -7.34
N GLU A 92 -2.18 -2.99 -8.17
CA GLU A 92 -2.70 -4.29 -7.80
C GLU A 92 -1.75 -5.40 -8.27
N LYS A 93 -1.62 -6.48 -7.49
CA LYS A 93 -0.84 -7.64 -7.91
C LYS A 93 -1.57 -8.44 -8.99
N ARG A 94 -0.81 -8.92 -9.97
CA ARG A 94 -1.30 -9.73 -11.11
C ARG A 94 -0.80 -11.16 -11.06
N GLY A 95 -1.48 -12.04 -11.79
CA GLY A 95 -1.08 -13.43 -11.98
C GLY A 95 -0.94 -14.20 -10.66
N ARG A 96 0.11 -15.01 -10.52
CA ARG A 96 0.34 -15.80 -9.30
C ARG A 96 0.62 -14.95 -8.06
N ALA A 97 1.01 -13.68 -8.22
CA ALA A 97 1.30 -12.80 -7.10
C ALA A 97 0.02 -12.37 -6.35
N ALA A 98 -1.13 -12.34 -7.03
CA ALA A 98 -2.43 -11.98 -6.44
C ALA A 98 -2.87 -12.94 -5.31
N GLY A 99 -2.48 -14.22 -5.40
CA GLY A 99 -2.84 -15.24 -4.39
C GLY A 99 -2.08 -15.12 -3.06
N PHE A 100 -1.18 -14.16 -2.92
CA PHE A 100 -0.43 -13.92 -1.68
C PHE A 100 -0.88 -12.69 -0.91
N VAL A 101 -1.92 -12.00 -1.37
CA VAL A 101 -2.51 -10.88 -0.63
C VAL A 101 -3.32 -11.45 0.54
N ALA A 102 -2.86 -11.20 1.76
CA ALA A 102 -3.57 -11.62 2.96
C ALA A 102 -4.86 -10.77 3.15
N PRO A 103 -6.04 -11.38 3.34
CA PRO A 103 -7.23 -10.66 3.81
C PRO A 103 -7.00 -10.15 5.24
N ARG A 104 -7.75 -9.10 5.64
CA ARG A 104 -7.83 -8.69 7.05
C ARG A 104 -8.59 -9.76 7.84
N ASP A 105 -8.10 -10.07 9.04
CA ASP A 105 -8.94 -10.56 10.13
C ASP A 105 -9.79 -9.40 10.71
#